data_AF-A0A1Q3S5A0-F1
#
_entry.id   AF-A0A1Q3S5A0-F1
#
_cell.length_a   1.000
_cell.length_b   1.000
_cell.length_c   1.000
_cell.angle_alpha   90.00
_cell.angle_beta   90.00
_cell.angle_gamma   90.00
#
_symmetry.space_group_name_H-M   'P 1'
#
loop_
_entity.id
_entity.type
_entity.pdbx_description
1 polymer ?
#
loop_
_entity_poly.entity_id
_entity_poly.type
_entity_poly.pdbx_seq_one_letter_code
_entity_poly.pdbx_strand_id
1 'polypeptide(L)'
;MKNIRNIGMGLLIAGGLLFTACDVEPVDGALLTNNGGNTGGGNTGGGNTGGGNTGGGNITGTYLMTAFNTSVPTDLNGDGTPSTNQMNETNCFNNSLLVLNANNTFTASSNGIDIVSDGVTETMECFTDPNLTGTWTLTGTTLSLTYTDEGETYTDNYTVSGSTITASVEEGQVVGTANDGSPVYLTATISIVYTKQ
;
A
#
# COMPACT_ATOMS: atom_id res chain seq x y z
N MET A 1 -9.58 -31.45 -15.84
CA MET A 1 -9.69 -31.08 -14.41
C MET A 1 -9.20 -29.65 -14.31
N LYS A 2 -10.06 -28.75 -13.85
CA LYS A 2 -9.91 -27.28 -13.99
C LYS A 2 -8.76 -26.81 -13.07
N ASN A 3 -7.60 -26.54 -13.65
CA ASN A 3 -6.50 -25.86 -12.99
C ASN A 3 -6.91 -24.38 -12.82
N ILE A 4 -7.65 -24.06 -11.76
CA ILE A 4 -7.91 -22.69 -11.36
C ILE A 4 -6.67 -22.23 -10.59
N ARG A 5 -5.69 -21.72 -11.33
CA ARG A 5 -4.59 -20.93 -10.79
C ARG A 5 -5.10 -19.50 -10.63
N ASN A 6 -5.95 -19.24 -9.62
CA ASN A 6 -6.44 -17.90 -9.28
C ASN A 6 -5.88 -17.40 -7.94
N ILE A 7 -4.68 -17.86 -7.55
CA ILE A 7 -4.01 -17.40 -6.33
C ILE A 7 -2.75 -16.67 -6.75
N GLY A 8 -2.93 -15.50 -7.35
CA GLY A 8 -1.82 -14.66 -7.82
C GLY A 8 -2.17 -13.18 -7.89
N MET A 9 -3.16 -12.75 -7.11
CA MET A 9 -3.36 -11.36 -6.69
C MET A 9 -4.47 -11.37 -5.63
N GLY A 10 -4.07 -11.52 -4.38
CA GLY A 10 -4.98 -11.83 -3.28
C GLY A 10 -4.79 -10.97 -2.04
N LEU A 11 -4.09 -9.83 -2.13
CA LEU A 11 -4.53 -8.69 -1.34
C LEU A 11 -5.76 -8.13 -2.05
N LEU A 12 -6.83 -8.90 -2.01
CA LEU A 12 -8.12 -8.59 -2.57
C LEU A 12 -8.67 -7.48 -1.67
N ILE A 13 -8.40 -6.22 -2.02
CA ILE A 13 -9.13 -5.08 -1.46
C ILE A 13 -10.55 -5.16 -2.05
N ALA A 14 -11.33 -6.14 -1.60
CA ALA A 14 -12.78 -6.10 -1.65
C ALA A 14 -13.24 -5.14 -0.55
N GLY A 15 -12.97 -3.87 -0.76
CA GLY A 15 -13.22 -2.81 0.21
C GLY A 15 -13.35 -1.49 -0.50
N GLY A 16 -14.32 -1.40 -1.41
CA GLY A 16 -14.80 -0.12 -1.92
C GLY A 16 -15.40 0.71 -0.78
N LEU A 17 -14.56 1.38 0.00
CA LEU A 17 -14.96 2.55 0.78
C LEU A 17 -14.99 3.74 -0.17
N LEU A 18 -16.13 3.89 -0.85
CA LEU A 18 -16.58 5.17 -1.37
C LEU A 18 -16.82 6.10 -0.17
N PHE A 19 -15.82 6.90 0.20
CA PHE A 19 -16.13 8.15 0.87
C PHE A 19 -16.84 9.03 -0.14
N THR A 20 -18.17 9.09 -0.06
CA THR A 20 -18.90 10.26 -0.56
C THR A 20 -18.44 11.43 0.30
N ALA A 21 -17.45 12.18 -0.19
CA ALA A 21 -17.20 13.52 0.32
C ALA A 21 -18.39 14.38 -0.12
N CYS A 22 -19.46 14.34 0.67
CA CYS A 22 -20.49 15.35 0.61
C CYS A 22 -19.98 16.63 1.28
N ASP A 23 -20.27 17.72 0.59
CA ASP A 23 -20.24 19.12 0.99
C ASP A 23 -18.90 19.85 0.90
N VAL A 24 -18.60 20.26 -0.34
CA VAL A 24 -17.95 21.56 -0.59
C VAL A 24 -18.94 22.65 -0.16
N GLU A 25 -18.85 23.08 1.10
CA GLU A 25 -19.46 24.34 1.51
C GLU A 25 -18.62 25.50 0.92
N PRO A 26 -19.21 26.40 0.13
CA PRO A 26 -18.53 27.62 -0.27
C PRO A 26 -18.37 28.51 0.97
N VAL A 27 -17.13 28.76 1.38
CA VAL A 27 -16.88 29.80 2.39
C VAL A 27 -17.18 31.16 1.76
N ASP A 28 -18.22 31.78 2.30
CA ASP A 28 -18.86 33.03 1.93
C ASP A 28 -17.88 34.18 1.64
N GLY A 29 -18.04 34.78 0.45
CA GLY A 29 -17.32 35.96 0.00
C GLY A 29 -18.03 37.24 0.41
N ALA A 30 -18.11 37.53 1.72
CA ALA A 30 -18.63 38.82 2.20
C ALA A 30 -18.21 39.16 3.64
N LEU A 31 -17.00 39.71 3.82
CA LEU A 31 -16.56 40.72 4.82
C LEU A 31 -15.02 40.67 4.86
N LEU A 32 -14.22 41.69 4.52
CA LEU A 32 -14.33 43.11 4.80
C LEU A 32 -13.66 43.91 3.68
N THR A 33 -14.44 44.75 3.01
CA THR A 33 -13.94 46.02 2.53
C THR A 33 -13.71 46.89 3.76
N ASN A 34 -12.47 47.29 4.04
CA ASN A 34 -12.28 48.62 4.60
C ASN A 34 -11.00 49.29 4.13
N ASN A 35 -11.24 50.54 3.75
CA ASN A 35 -10.40 51.45 3.03
C ASN A 35 -9.38 52.07 4.01
N GLY A 36 -8.10 51.88 3.73
CA GLY A 36 -7.00 52.50 4.47
C GLY A 36 -5.84 52.76 3.52
N GLY A 37 -5.95 53.84 2.76
CA GLY A 37 -4.91 54.25 1.83
C GLY A 37 -3.58 54.48 2.52
N ASN A 38 -2.51 53.94 1.94
CA ASN A 38 -1.23 54.61 1.95
C ASN A 38 -0.60 54.52 0.56
N THR A 39 -0.34 55.70 0.02
CA THR A 39 0.26 55.97 -1.28
C THR A 39 1.78 55.81 -1.22
N GLY A 40 2.35 55.16 -2.24
CA GLY A 40 3.65 55.55 -2.77
C GLY A 40 4.70 54.44 -2.88
N GLY A 41 5.15 54.20 -4.13
CA GLY A 41 6.44 53.56 -4.41
C GLY A 41 6.34 52.41 -5.40
N GLY A 42 6.44 52.70 -6.69
CA GLY A 42 6.47 51.68 -7.74
C GLY A 42 7.74 50.83 -7.71
N ASN A 43 7.61 49.57 -8.13
CA ASN A 43 8.63 48.94 -8.94
C ASN A 43 7.99 47.98 -9.95
N THR A 44 8.51 48.06 -11.16
CA THR A 44 8.15 47.32 -12.36
C THR A 44 8.76 45.93 -12.35
N GLY A 45 7.97 44.94 -12.80
CA GLY A 45 8.46 43.82 -13.59
C GLY A 45 8.78 42.53 -12.84
N GLY A 46 8.29 41.43 -13.40
CA GLY A 46 8.77 40.08 -13.12
C GLY A 46 7.69 39.19 -12.52
N GLY A 47 6.96 38.47 -13.39
CA GLY A 47 6.05 37.43 -12.95
C GLY A 47 6.79 36.28 -12.25
N ASN A 48 6.10 35.66 -11.30
CA ASN A 48 6.26 34.24 -11.06
C ASN A 48 4.88 33.63 -10.85
N THR A 49 4.35 33.11 -11.95
CA THR A 49 3.33 32.06 -11.95
C THR A 49 3.93 30.80 -11.33
N GLY A 50 3.18 30.14 -10.44
CA GLY A 50 3.44 28.74 -10.13
C GLY A 50 3.39 28.44 -8.65
N GLY A 51 2.25 27.91 -8.22
CA GLY A 51 2.09 27.31 -6.90
C GLY A 51 2.98 26.09 -6.70
N GLY A 52 3.02 25.66 -5.45
CA GLY A 52 3.68 24.42 -5.06
C GLY A 52 3.89 24.40 -3.56
N ASN A 53 2.83 24.09 -2.82
CA ASN A 53 3.02 23.47 -1.51
C ASN A 53 3.69 22.10 -1.77
N THR A 54 5.02 22.06 -1.85
CA THR A 54 5.79 20.82 -2.01
C THR A 54 5.90 20.09 -0.67
N GLY A 55 4.75 19.69 -0.13
CA GLY A 55 4.67 18.65 0.90
C GLY A 55 4.89 17.24 0.34
N GLY A 56 5.14 17.10 -0.97
CA GLY A 56 5.54 15.84 -1.60
C GLY A 56 7.06 15.76 -1.69
N GLY A 57 7.71 15.12 -0.72
CA GLY A 57 9.11 14.71 -0.87
C GLY A 57 9.28 13.84 -2.13
N ASN A 58 10.48 13.79 -2.69
CA ASN A 58 10.75 12.90 -3.82
C ASN A 58 10.61 11.43 -3.39
N ILE A 59 9.43 10.85 -3.63
CA ILE A 59 9.12 9.45 -3.29
C ILE A 59 9.69 8.45 -4.29
N THR A 60 10.35 8.88 -5.36
CA THR A 60 10.99 7.95 -6.30
C THR A 60 12.11 7.17 -5.60
N GLY A 61 12.27 5.91 -5.96
CA GLY A 61 13.27 5.02 -5.39
C GLY A 61 12.78 3.59 -5.22
N THR A 62 13.65 2.78 -4.63
CA THR A 62 13.37 1.38 -4.31
C THR A 62 13.01 1.26 -2.85
N TYR A 63 11.92 0.55 -2.57
CA TYR A 63 11.44 0.27 -1.23
C TYR A 63 11.41 -1.24 -1.03
N LEU A 64 11.90 -1.70 0.11
CA LEU A 64 11.89 -3.11 0.52
C LEU A 64 10.78 -3.31 1.54
N MET A 65 10.04 -4.40 1.44
CA MET A 65 9.12 -4.81 2.52
C MET A 65 9.94 -5.10 3.78
N THR A 66 9.63 -4.38 4.85
CA THR A 66 10.34 -4.47 6.13
C THR A 66 9.44 -4.94 7.27
N ALA A 67 8.12 -4.93 7.07
CA ALA A 67 7.19 -5.54 8.00
C ALA A 67 5.94 -6.01 7.26
N PHE A 68 5.43 -7.17 7.68
CA PHE A 68 4.10 -7.67 7.35
C PHE A 68 3.40 -7.89 8.69
N ASN A 69 2.69 -6.88 9.18
CA ASN A 69 2.05 -6.91 10.48
C ASN A 69 0.60 -7.41 10.38
N THR A 70 0.18 -8.20 11.35
CA THR A 70 -1.15 -8.81 11.44
C THR A 70 -1.73 -8.56 12.83
N SER A 71 -3.05 -8.38 12.92
CA SER A 71 -3.75 -8.24 14.21
C SER A 71 -3.78 -9.54 15.03
N VAL A 72 -3.57 -10.68 14.38
CA VAL A 72 -3.47 -12.01 14.99
C VAL A 72 -2.02 -12.46 14.95
N PRO A 73 -1.38 -12.73 16.10
CA PRO A 73 -0.03 -13.27 16.12
C PRO A 73 -0.02 -14.75 15.69
N THR A 74 1.01 -15.16 14.97
CA THR A 74 1.20 -16.54 14.48
C THR A 74 2.58 -17.05 14.87
N ASP A 75 2.72 -18.37 14.99
CA ASP A 75 3.98 -19.08 15.19
C ASP A 75 4.19 -20.00 13.98
N LEU A 76 4.74 -19.44 12.89
CA LEU A 76 4.91 -20.19 11.64
C LEU A 76 6.22 -20.98 11.62
N ASN A 77 7.20 -20.58 12.43
CA ASN A 77 8.49 -21.25 12.52
C ASN A 77 8.50 -22.38 13.57
N GLY A 78 7.47 -22.47 14.43
CA GLY A 78 7.28 -23.50 15.45
C GLY A 78 8.21 -23.36 16.65
N ASP A 79 8.73 -22.16 16.93
CA ASP A 79 9.65 -21.90 18.03
C ASP A 79 8.95 -21.63 19.38
N GLY A 80 7.61 -21.57 19.38
CA GLY A 80 6.78 -21.34 20.55
C GLY A 80 6.57 -19.86 20.91
N THR A 81 7.09 -18.93 20.11
CA THR A 81 6.98 -17.47 20.34
C THR A 81 6.24 -16.80 19.18
N PRO A 82 4.91 -16.67 19.24
CA PRO A 82 4.17 -16.09 18.14
C PRO A 82 4.42 -14.59 17.99
N SER A 83 4.47 -14.11 16.74
CA SER A 83 4.72 -12.71 16.37
C SER A 83 3.55 -12.13 15.59
N THR A 84 3.27 -10.84 15.80
CA THR A 84 2.36 -10.07 14.93
C THR A 84 3.04 -9.63 13.64
N ASN A 85 4.37 -9.70 13.53
CA ASN A 85 5.08 -9.48 12.27
C ASN A 85 5.45 -10.83 11.64
N GLN A 86 4.81 -11.17 10.53
CA GLN A 86 4.98 -12.45 9.82
C GLN A 86 6.40 -12.63 9.27
N MET A 87 7.14 -11.54 9.07
CA MET A 87 8.54 -11.62 8.62
C MET A 87 9.50 -12.13 9.70
N ASN A 88 9.08 -12.16 10.98
CA ASN A 88 9.82 -12.84 12.04
C ASN A 88 9.55 -14.35 12.05
N GLU A 89 8.39 -14.75 11.51
CA GLU A 89 7.89 -16.12 11.51
C GLU A 89 8.29 -16.89 10.24
N THR A 90 8.54 -16.19 9.14
CA THR A 90 8.92 -16.80 7.87
C THR A 90 9.79 -15.88 7.01
N ASN A 91 10.60 -16.49 6.14
CA ASN A 91 11.38 -15.79 5.14
C ASN A 91 10.64 -15.62 3.80
N CYS A 92 9.41 -16.14 3.67
CA CYS A 92 8.68 -16.14 2.40
C CYS A 92 8.41 -14.73 1.85
N PHE A 93 8.37 -13.70 2.69
CA PHE A 93 8.14 -12.32 2.26
C PHE A 93 9.41 -11.57 1.83
N ASN A 94 10.58 -12.15 2.06
CA ASN A 94 11.86 -11.49 1.77
C ASN A 94 11.97 -11.11 0.29
N ASN A 95 12.69 -10.02 0.00
CA ASN A 95 12.89 -9.50 -1.35
C ASN A 95 11.61 -9.02 -2.07
N SER A 96 10.50 -8.81 -1.34
CA SER A 96 9.36 -8.09 -1.88
C SER A 96 9.72 -6.60 -2.01
N LEU A 97 9.61 -6.06 -3.23
CA LEU A 97 10.08 -4.71 -3.58
C LEU A 97 8.95 -3.88 -4.18
N LEU A 98 9.02 -2.58 -3.97
CA LEU A 98 8.27 -1.57 -4.70
C LEU A 98 9.24 -0.54 -5.25
N VAL A 99 9.27 -0.36 -6.57
CA VAL A 99 10.12 0.61 -7.25
C VAL A 99 9.23 1.69 -7.86
N LEU A 100 9.40 2.93 -7.39
CA LEU A 100 8.72 4.11 -7.94
C LEU A 100 9.68 4.88 -8.85
N ASN A 101 9.40 4.86 -10.15
CA ASN A 101 10.24 5.52 -11.16
C ASN A 101 9.89 7.00 -11.32
N ALA A 102 10.87 7.81 -11.72
CA ALA A 102 10.69 9.26 -11.92
C ALA A 102 9.76 9.64 -13.07
N ASN A 103 9.43 8.70 -13.96
CA ASN A 103 8.48 8.87 -15.06
C ASN A 103 7.04 8.46 -14.67
N ASN A 104 6.71 8.43 -13.38
CA ASN A 104 5.40 8.04 -12.85
C ASN A 104 4.97 6.60 -13.15
N THR A 105 5.91 5.69 -13.41
CA THR A 105 5.65 4.25 -13.48
C THR A 105 6.16 3.54 -12.24
N PHE A 106 5.62 2.36 -11.93
CA PHE A 106 6.14 1.51 -10.87
C PHE A 106 6.39 0.08 -11.34
N THR A 107 7.20 -0.62 -10.56
CA THR A 107 7.32 -2.08 -10.62
C THR A 107 7.27 -2.61 -9.19
N ALA A 108 6.47 -3.63 -8.94
CA ALA A 108 6.40 -4.31 -7.65
C ALA A 108 6.69 -5.80 -7.83
N SER A 109 7.46 -6.36 -6.91
CA SER A 109 7.66 -7.80 -6.76
C SER A 109 7.09 -8.23 -5.41
N SER A 110 6.28 -9.28 -5.43
CA SER A 110 5.60 -9.79 -4.24
C SER A 110 6.00 -11.23 -4.00
N ASN A 111 6.45 -11.51 -2.79
CA ASN A 111 6.65 -12.87 -2.29
C ASN A 111 5.75 -13.07 -1.07
N GLY A 112 5.27 -14.29 -0.89
CA GLY A 112 4.33 -14.61 0.18
C GLY A 112 4.35 -16.08 0.55
N ILE A 113 3.51 -16.44 1.50
CA ILE A 113 3.30 -17.81 1.98
C ILE A 113 1.87 -18.21 1.66
N ASP A 114 1.67 -19.45 1.21
CA ASP A 114 0.37 -20.00 0.89
C ASP A 114 0.21 -21.42 1.44
N ILE A 115 -1.04 -21.88 1.55
CA ILE A 115 -1.36 -23.26 1.92
C ILE A 115 -1.58 -24.06 0.65
N VAL A 116 -0.66 -24.98 0.37
CA VAL A 116 -0.73 -25.87 -0.78
C VAL A 116 -1.27 -27.22 -0.33
N SER A 117 -2.25 -27.75 -1.08
CA SER A 117 -2.80 -29.08 -0.85
C SER A 117 -2.49 -30.03 -2.02
N ASP A 118 -2.10 -31.26 -1.70
CA ASP A 118 -2.00 -32.35 -2.66
C ASP A 118 -3.28 -33.23 -2.70
N GLY A 119 -4.34 -32.81 -2.00
CA GLY A 119 -5.59 -33.54 -1.84
C GLY A 119 -5.61 -34.55 -0.68
N VAL A 120 -4.49 -34.71 0.03
CA VAL A 120 -4.37 -35.56 1.23
C VAL A 120 -3.81 -34.78 2.41
N THR A 121 -2.83 -33.93 2.14
CA THR A 121 -2.11 -33.11 3.11
C THR A 121 -2.12 -31.64 2.70
N GLU A 122 -1.96 -30.77 3.67
CA GLU A 122 -1.81 -29.33 3.49
C GLU A 122 -0.46 -28.90 4.06
N THR A 123 0.30 -28.13 3.29
CA THR A 123 1.63 -27.64 3.67
C THR A 123 1.74 -26.16 3.36
N MET A 124 2.55 -25.45 4.14
CA MET A 124 2.88 -24.06 3.83
C MET A 124 4.03 -24.01 2.83
N GLU A 125 3.85 -23.28 1.73
CA GLU A 125 4.89 -23.06 0.73
C GLU A 125 5.06 -21.56 0.46
N CYS A 126 6.31 -21.14 0.24
CA CYS A 126 6.57 -19.80 -0.25
C CYS A 126 6.25 -19.72 -1.75
N PHE A 127 5.66 -18.59 -2.17
CA PHE A 127 5.45 -18.28 -3.58
C PHE A 127 6.05 -16.92 -3.94
N THR A 128 6.22 -16.73 -5.25
CA THR A 128 6.63 -15.46 -5.86
C THR A 128 5.64 -15.15 -6.97
N ASP A 129 5.01 -13.98 -6.89
CA ASP A 129 4.15 -13.49 -7.96
C ASP A 129 4.99 -12.91 -9.11
N PRO A 130 4.46 -12.94 -10.34
CA PRO A 130 5.02 -12.13 -11.42
C PRO A 130 5.08 -10.64 -11.04
N ASN A 131 6.07 -9.94 -11.60
CA ASN A 131 6.18 -8.51 -11.34
C ASN A 131 4.95 -7.75 -11.82
N LEU A 132 4.38 -6.94 -10.93
CA LEU A 132 3.31 -6.02 -11.25
C LEU A 132 3.90 -4.71 -11.76
N THR A 133 3.32 -4.16 -12.83
CA THR A 133 3.76 -2.87 -13.38
C THR A 133 2.57 -1.98 -13.69
N GLY A 134 2.79 -0.67 -13.58
CA GLY A 134 1.72 0.29 -13.81
C GLY A 134 2.21 1.72 -13.63
N THR A 135 1.27 2.60 -13.29
CA THR A 135 1.53 4.02 -13.03
C THR A 135 1.27 4.35 -11.58
N TRP A 136 1.89 5.42 -11.08
CA TRP A 136 1.64 5.91 -9.74
C TRP A 136 1.41 7.42 -9.71
N THR A 137 0.58 7.84 -8.76
CA THR A 137 0.33 9.24 -8.44
C THR A 137 0.41 9.46 -6.94
N LEU A 138 0.81 10.66 -6.51
CA LEU A 138 0.85 11.04 -5.10
C LEU A 138 0.02 12.31 -4.90
N THR A 139 -1.00 12.23 -4.05
CA THR A 139 -1.82 13.39 -3.65
C THR A 139 -1.79 13.51 -2.13
N GLY A 140 -1.16 14.57 -1.63
CA GLY A 140 -0.87 14.69 -0.20
C GLY A 140 0.04 13.55 0.27
N THR A 141 -0.43 12.75 1.22
CA THR A 141 0.25 11.54 1.71
C THR A 141 -0.27 10.25 1.07
N THR A 142 -1.25 10.33 0.17
CA THR A 142 -1.85 9.15 -0.45
C THR A 142 -1.16 8.85 -1.78
N LEU A 143 -0.47 7.70 -1.82
CA LEU A 143 0.12 7.12 -3.03
C LEU A 143 -0.90 6.16 -3.65
N SER A 144 -1.26 6.38 -4.92
CA SER A 144 -2.15 5.49 -5.67
C SER A 144 -1.34 4.77 -6.74
N LEU A 145 -1.40 3.44 -6.78
CA LEU A 145 -0.79 2.58 -7.80
C LEU A 145 -1.90 2.05 -8.72
N THR A 146 -1.83 2.36 -10.01
CA THR A 146 -2.82 1.93 -11.00
C THR A 146 -2.18 0.97 -11.99
N TYR A 147 -2.80 -0.19 -12.19
CA TYR A 147 -2.27 -1.26 -13.04
C TYR A 147 -3.41 -2.05 -13.70
N THR A 148 -3.07 -2.90 -14.68
CA THR A 148 -4.02 -3.78 -15.35
C THR A 148 -3.65 -5.23 -15.09
N ASP A 149 -4.60 -6.03 -14.66
CA ASP A 149 -4.47 -7.48 -14.52
C ASP A 149 -5.69 -8.19 -15.10
N GLU A 150 -5.46 -9.30 -15.79
CA GLU A 150 -6.48 -10.05 -16.54
C GLU A 150 -7.39 -9.20 -17.46
N GLY A 151 -6.90 -8.03 -17.89
CA GLY A 151 -7.65 -7.08 -18.72
C GLY A 151 -8.50 -6.07 -17.96
N GLU A 152 -8.53 -6.11 -16.64
CA GLU A 152 -9.21 -5.14 -15.78
C GLU A 152 -8.22 -4.19 -15.11
N THR A 153 -8.62 -2.94 -14.91
CA THR A 153 -7.79 -1.91 -14.27
C THR A 153 -8.14 -1.78 -12.80
N TYR A 154 -7.11 -1.84 -11.96
CA TYR A 154 -7.20 -1.73 -10.51
C TYR A 154 -6.46 -0.49 -10.03
N THR A 155 -6.79 -0.01 -8.84
CA THR A 155 -6.05 1.07 -8.17
C THR A 155 -5.99 0.82 -6.67
N ASP A 156 -4.77 0.67 -6.18
CA ASP A 156 -4.48 0.46 -4.77
C ASP A 156 -3.96 1.75 -4.14
N ASN A 157 -4.39 2.02 -2.91
CA ASN A 157 -4.01 3.21 -2.17
C ASN A 157 -3.12 2.87 -0.98
N TYR A 158 -2.06 3.65 -0.81
CA TYR A 158 -1.05 3.53 0.23
C TYR A 158 -0.86 4.86 0.93
N THR A 159 -0.40 4.82 2.17
CA THR A 159 0.00 6.02 2.91
C THR A 159 1.51 6.18 2.91
N VAL A 160 1.99 7.36 2.55
CA VAL A 160 3.40 7.75 2.58
C VAL A 160 3.68 8.55 3.85
N SER A 161 4.70 8.16 4.59
CA SER A 161 5.19 8.89 5.76
C SER A 161 6.72 8.85 5.83
N GLY A 162 7.37 9.94 5.45
CA GLY A 162 8.83 10.00 5.41
C GLY A 162 9.42 9.01 4.41
N SER A 163 10.17 8.02 4.89
CA SER A 163 10.79 6.98 4.08
C SER A 163 9.95 5.70 3.97
N THR A 164 8.72 5.68 4.49
CA THR A 164 7.86 4.50 4.48
C THR A 164 6.62 4.67 3.62
N ILE A 165 6.22 3.56 3.00
CA ILE A 165 4.95 3.40 2.29
C ILE A 165 4.21 2.27 3.00
N THR A 166 2.98 2.53 3.43
CA THR A 166 2.17 1.57 4.20
C THR A 166 0.89 1.23 3.45
N ALA A 167 0.63 -0.07 3.30
CA ALA A 167 -0.66 -0.61 2.90
C ALA A 167 -1.41 -1.09 4.14
N SER A 168 -2.74 -0.92 4.17
CA SER A 168 -3.59 -1.44 5.23
C SER A 168 -4.80 -2.13 4.64
N VAL A 169 -5.10 -3.32 5.16
CA VAL A 169 -6.27 -4.11 4.75
C VAL A 169 -7.00 -4.56 5.99
N GLU A 170 -8.27 -4.20 6.05
CA GLU A 170 -9.20 -4.70 7.05
C GLU A 170 -9.72 -6.07 6.60
N GLU A 171 -9.90 -6.98 7.56
CA GLU A 171 -10.44 -8.33 7.30
C GLU A 171 -9.69 -9.14 6.22
N GLY A 172 -8.38 -8.93 6.08
CA GLY A 172 -7.54 -9.71 5.19
C GLY A 172 -7.33 -11.15 5.68
N GLN A 173 -6.79 -12.01 4.80
CA GLN A 173 -6.44 -13.39 5.13
C GLN A 173 -4.92 -13.56 5.26
N VAL A 174 -4.50 -14.29 6.28
CA VAL A 174 -3.09 -14.62 6.53
C VAL A 174 -2.95 -16.09 6.90
N VAL A 175 -1.81 -16.69 6.57
CA VAL A 175 -1.50 -18.07 6.96
C VAL A 175 -1.13 -18.10 8.45
N GLY A 176 -1.65 -19.08 9.16
CA GLY A 176 -1.36 -19.41 10.55
C GLY A 176 -1.31 -20.92 10.76
N THR A 177 -1.21 -21.33 12.03
CA THR A 177 -1.21 -22.73 12.45
C THR A 177 -2.37 -22.98 13.42
N ALA A 178 -3.07 -24.10 13.23
CA ALA A 178 -4.08 -24.60 14.16
C ALA A 178 -3.42 -25.30 15.36
N ASN A 179 -4.22 -25.66 16.37
CA ASN A 179 -3.73 -26.29 17.61
C ASN A 179 -3.00 -27.64 17.40
N ASP A 180 -3.30 -28.32 16.29
CA ASP A 180 -2.67 -29.57 15.88
C ASP A 180 -1.44 -29.36 14.98
N GLY A 181 -1.06 -28.11 14.72
CA GLY A 181 0.04 -27.72 13.85
C GLY A 181 -0.33 -27.66 12.36
N SER A 182 -1.57 -27.98 11.99
CA SER A 182 -2.02 -27.90 10.59
C SER A 182 -2.09 -26.44 10.13
N PRO A 183 -1.72 -26.12 8.88
CA PRO A 183 -1.82 -24.76 8.36
C PRO A 183 -3.29 -24.34 8.23
N VAL A 184 -3.59 -23.06 8.45
CA VAL A 184 -4.96 -22.52 8.35
C VAL A 184 -4.93 -21.06 7.92
N TYR A 185 -5.96 -20.59 7.21
CA TYR A 185 -6.16 -19.16 6.99
C TYR A 185 -6.88 -18.51 8.16
N LEU A 186 -6.33 -17.40 8.64
CA LEU A 186 -6.89 -16.57 9.69
C LEU A 186 -7.32 -15.22 9.11
N THR A 187 -8.46 -14.70 9.56
CA THR A 187 -8.86 -13.33 9.26
C THR A 187 -8.14 -12.37 10.20
N ALA A 188 -7.48 -11.35 9.65
CA ALA A 188 -6.72 -10.36 10.39
C ALA A 188 -6.75 -8.99 9.71
N THR A 189 -6.59 -7.92 10.49
CA THR A 189 -6.15 -6.63 9.94
C THR A 189 -4.68 -6.74 9.58
N ILE A 190 -4.32 -6.36 8.37
CA ILE A 190 -2.97 -6.45 7.82
C ILE A 190 -2.40 -5.04 7.62
N SER A 191 -1.15 -4.83 8.00
CA SER A 191 -0.37 -3.62 7.71
C SER A 191 0.98 -3.99 7.13
N ILE A 192 1.19 -3.69 5.86
CA ILE A 192 2.44 -3.96 5.14
C ILE A 192 3.25 -2.67 5.05
N VAL A 193 4.52 -2.71 5.45
CA VAL A 193 5.40 -1.53 5.46
C VAL A 193 6.59 -1.76 4.54
N TYR A 194 6.67 -0.91 3.53
CA TYR A 194 7.83 -0.79 2.64
C TYR A 194 8.69 0.39 3.06
N THR A 195 10.00 0.18 3.22
CA THR A 195 10.96 1.20 3.62
C THR A 195 11.95 1.49 2.48
N LYS A 196 12.16 2.77 2.19
CA LYS A 196 13.11 3.23 1.17
C LYS A 196 14.52 2.74 1.48
N GLN A 197 15.22 2.26 0.46
CA GLN A 197 16.60 1.76 0.53
C GLN A 197 17.63 2.87 0.22
#